data_AF-A0A433SIP8-F1
#
_entry.id   AF-A0A433SIP8-F1
#
_cell.length_a   1.000
_cell.length_b   1.000
_cell.length_c   1.000
_cell.angle_alpha   90.00
_cell.angle_beta   90.00
_cell.angle_gamma   90.00
#
_symmetry.space_group_name_H-M   'P 1'
#
loop_
_entity.id
_entity.type
_entity.pdbx_description
1 polymer ?
#
loop_
_entity_poly.entity_id
_entity_poly.type
_entity_poly.pdbx_seq_one_letter_code
_entity_poly.pdbx_strand_id
1 'polypeptide(L)'
;MASVNKTKDCFLWFMSLIYMFAFSSLYIQIPGLYGDNGLLPAKLVMDTDRSSSWQDLVEGQPTLLKLMPRLGLDTQRGMDLLCLAGMVIAFFCVVSRTARDFVSFTLLWMLYLSLYQVGQTFLWFQWDILLLETGFLAIIIAPFNLQMLGKRRSHGNPHDRVTLWLLRWLLFRLMFASGVVKLTSECPTWWGLTALTSHFESQ
;
A
#
# COMPACT_ATOMS: atom_id res chain seq x y z
N MET A 1 13.94 -24.01 10.60
CA MET A 1 12.97 -23.01 11.11
C MET A 1 13.60 -21.63 11.36
N ALA A 2 14.81 -21.53 11.93
CA ALA A 2 15.47 -20.23 12.17
C ALA A 2 15.70 -19.36 10.91
N SER A 3 15.93 -19.97 9.74
CA SER A 3 16.08 -19.26 8.46
C SER A 3 14.78 -18.53 8.03
N VAL A 4 13.63 -19.19 8.17
CA VAL A 4 12.32 -18.64 7.76
C VAL A 4 11.97 -17.39 8.56
N ASN A 5 12.21 -17.41 9.87
CA ASN A 5 11.93 -16.24 10.72
C ASN A 5 12.80 -15.04 10.34
N LYS A 6 14.09 -15.25 10.03
CA LYS A 6 14.97 -14.19 9.55
C LYS A 6 14.47 -13.60 8.21
N THR A 7 14.03 -14.46 7.29
CA THR A 7 13.45 -14.00 6.02
C THR A 7 12.19 -13.18 6.24
N LYS A 8 11.29 -13.61 7.12
CA LYS A 8 10.07 -12.86 7.47
C LYS A 8 10.39 -11.50 8.09
N ASP A 9 11.26 -11.46 9.10
CA ASP A 9 11.63 -10.19 9.73
C ASP A 9 12.30 -9.24 8.73
N CYS A 10 13.14 -9.77 7.83
CA CYS A 10 13.78 -9.00 6.76
C CYS A 10 12.74 -8.43 5.78
N PHE A 11 11.80 -9.26 5.33
CA PHE A 11 10.69 -8.84 4.48
C PHE A 11 9.86 -7.72 5.12
N LEU A 12 9.43 -7.90 6.38
CA LEU A 12 8.65 -6.89 7.10
C LEU A 12 9.46 -5.58 7.29
N TRP A 13 10.77 -5.67 7.50
CA TRP A 13 11.62 -4.48 7.59
C TRP A 13 11.66 -3.70 6.27
N PHE A 14 11.89 -4.39 5.15
CA PHE A 14 11.85 -3.76 3.84
C PHE A 14 10.47 -3.18 3.51
N MET A 15 9.39 -3.88 3.84
CA MET A 15 8.03 -3.34 3.68
C MET A 15 7.82 -2.06 4.49
N SER A 16 8.37 -1.99 5.70
CA SER A 16 8.28 -0.78 6.54
C SER A 16 9.01 0.41 5.88
N LEU A 17 10.19 0.16 5.28
CA LEU A 17 10.90 1.18 4.50
C LEU A 17 10.12 1.62 3.28
N ILE A 18 9.55 0.68 2.53
CA ILE A 18 8.74 0.98 1.34
C ILE A 18 7.55 1.87 1.72
N TYR A 19 6.81 1.52 2.79
CA TYR A 19 5.73 2.36 3.29
C TYR A 19 6.22 3.76 3.70
N MET A 20 7.35 3.85 4.41
CA MET A 20 7.93 5.13 4.82
C MET A 20 8.23 6.02 3.59
N PHE A 21 8.84 5.47 2.54
CA PHE A 21 9.11 6.20 1.31
C PHE A 21 7.83 6.54 0.53
N ALA A 22 6.87 5.62 0.46
CA ALA A 22 5.59 5.85 -0.22
C ALA A 22 4.82 7.01 0.41
N PHE A 23 4.65 7.01 1.74
CA PHE A 23 3.99 8.11 2.44
C PHE A 23 4.77 9.42 2.35
N SER A 24 6.11 9.39 2.44
CA SER A 24 6.95 10.60 2.31
C SER A 24 6.85 11.21 0.91
N SER A 25 6.86 10.36 -0.13
CA SER A 25 6.71 10.77 -1.52
C SER A 25 5.33 11.40 -1.75
N LEU A 26 4.26 10.75 -1.27
CA LEU A 26 2.90 11.26 -1.37
C LEU A 26 2.72 12.58 -0.61
N TYR A 27 3.27 12.71 0.59
CA TYR A 27 3.18 13.94 1.39
C TYR A 27 3.67 15.17 0.62
N ILE A 28 4.77 15.06 -0.11
CA ILE A 28 5.32 16.16 -0.91
C ILE A 28 4.44 16.46 -2.13
N GLN A 29 3.78 15.45 -2.69
CA GLN A 29 2.96 15.58 -3.91
C GLN A 29 1.54 16.07 -3.63
N ILE A 30 0.98 15.83 -2.44
CA ILE A 30 -0.41 16.16 -2.10
C ILE A 30 -0.78 17.62 -2.41
N PRO A 31 -0.01 18.64 -2.01
CA PRO A 31 -0.39 20.03 -2.28
C PRO A 31 -0.52 20.36 -3.77
N GLY A 32 0.31 19.73 -4.63
CA GLY A 32 0.32 19.98 -6.07
C GLY A 32 -0.68 19.13 -6.86
N LEU A 33 -0.93 17.89 -6.42
CA LEU A 33 -1.84 16.97 -7.11
C LEU A 33 -3.27 17.08 -6.61
N TYR A 34 -3.46 16.97 -5.29
CA TYR A 34 -4.76 16.73 -4.66
C TYR A 34 -5.30 17.89 -3.83
N GLY A 35 -4.47 18.90 -3.59
CA GLY A 35 -4.86 20.10 -2.86
C GLY A 35 -5.98 20.88 -3.56
N ASP A 36 -6.49 21.91 -2.89
CA ASP A 36 -7.60 22.72 -3.39
C ASP A 36 -7.35 23.37 -4.76
N ASN A 37 -6.09 23.72 -5.01
CA ASN A 37 -5.59 24.27 -6.27
C ASN A 37 -4.73 23.26 -7.04
N GLY A 38 -4.82 21.98 -6.69
CA GLY A 38 -4.08 20.91 -7.34
C GLY A 38 -4.66 20.57 -8.72
N LEU A 39 -3.91 19.77 -9.49
CA LEU A 39 -4.34 19.32 -10.82
C LEU A 39 -5.67 18.54 -10.77
N LEU A 40 -5.87 17.74 -9.73
CA LEU A 40 -7.02 16.87 -9.52
C LEU A 40 -7.48 16.94 -8.05
N PRO A 41 -8.27 17.96 -7.69
CA PRO A 41 -8.65 18.21 -6.30
C PRO A 41 -9.43 17.04 -5.68
N ALA A 42 -8.91 16.51 -4.57
CA ALA A 42 -9.50 15.38 -3.85
C ALA A 42 -10.92 15.66 -3.33
N LYS A 43 -11.25 16.93 -3.08
CA LYS A 43 -12.59 17.36 -2.64
C LYS A 43 -13.70 16.95 -3.62
N LEU A 44 -13.41 16.90 -4.93
CA LEU A 44 -14.41 16.56 -5.94
C LEU A 44 -14.89 15.11 -5.81
N VAL A 45 -13.99 14.20 -5.38
CA VAL A 45 -14.34 12.81 -5.09
C VAL A 45 -15.20 12.72 -3.82
N MET A 46 -14.81 13.46 -2.78
CA MET A 46 -15.50 13.44 -1.48
C MET A 46 -16.89 14.10 -1.52
N ASP A 47 -17.06 15.18 -2.29
CA ASP A 47 -18.35 15.85 -2.43
C ASP A 47 -19.36 15.02 -3.26
N THR A 48 -18.88 14.18 -4.17
CA THR A 48 -19.73 13.26 -4.95
C THR A 48 -20.32 12.15 -4.06
N ASP A 49 -19.65 11.79 -2.96
CA ASP A 49 -19.97 10.64 -2.10
C ASP A 49 -20.45 11.08 -0.71
N ARG A 50 -21.08 12.25 -0.63
CA ARG A 50 -21.46 12.97 0.61
C ARG A 50 -22.76 12.46 1.24
N SER A 51 -23.17 11.21 0.97
CA SER A 51 -24.29 10.59 1.69
C SER A 51 -23.83 10.24 3.11
N SER A 52 -24.50 10.84 4.09
CA SER A 52 -24.03 10.94 5.48
C SER A 52 -24.40 9.74 6.36
N SER A 53 -24.83 8.62 5.80
CA SER A 53 -25.27 7.47 6.59
C SER A 53 -24.09 6.58 6.99
N TRP A 54 -24.17 5.99 8.19
CA TRP A 54 -23.25 4.92 8.60
C TRP A 54 -23.32 3.71 7.66
N GLN A 55 -24.43 3.56 6.95
CA GLN A 55 -24.63 2.54 5.91
C GLN A 55 -23.78 2.84 4.66
N ASP A 56 -23.69 4.10 4.22
CA ASP A 56 -22.84 4.50 3.08
C ASP A 56 -21.34 4.37 3.35
N LEU A 57 -20.93 4.42 4.63
CA LEU A 57 -19.55 4.17 5.05
C LEU A 57 -19.15 2.69 4.95
N VAL A 58 -20.13 1.79 5.06
CA VAL A 58 -19.93 0.34 4.99
C VAL A 58 -20.21 -0.19 3.58
N GLU A 59 -21.16 0.41 2.87
CA GLU A 59 -21.55 0.03 1.49
C GLU A 59 -20.73 0.78 0.42
N GLY A 60 -20.28 2.00 0.70
CA GLY A 60 -19.39 2.77 -0.18
C GLY A 60 -17.91 2.41 -0.02
N GLN A 61 -17.04 3.11 -0.76
CA GLN A 61 -15.59 2.87 -0.66
C GLN A 61 -15.08 3.27 0.75
N PRO A 62 -14.49 2.34 1.53
CA PRO A 62 -14.11 2.58 2.91
C PRO A 62 -12.82 3.42 2.98
N THR A 63 -12.98 4.75 3.10
CA THR A 63 -11.87 5.69 3.36
C THR A 63 -11.93 6.26 4.78
N LEU A 64 -10.77 6.36 5.43
CA LEU A 64 -10.62 7.12 6.68
C LEU A 64 -10.80 8.62 6.45
N LEU A 65 -10.63 9.09 5.22
CA LEU A 65 -10.84 10.49 4.84
C LEU A 65 -12.29 10.95 5.01
N LYS A 66 -13.29 10.07 4.87
CA LYS A 66 -14.70 10.40 5.17
C LYS A 66 -14.95 10.78 6.65
N LEU A 67 -14.05 10.38 7.57
CA LEU A 67 -14.12 10.78 8.98
C LEU A 67 -13.47 12.14 9.25
N MET A 68 -12.62 12.66 8.35
CA MET A 68 -11.88 13.91 8.55
C MET A 68 -12.77 15.16 8.54
N PRO A 69 -13.81 15.27 7.68
CA PRO A 69 -14.79 16.36 7.78
C PRO A 69 -15.52 16.41 9.12
N ARG A 70 -15.76 15.25 9.77
CA ARG A 70 -16.37 15.19 11.12
C ARG A 70 -15.44 15.73 12.21
N LEU A 71 -14.13 15.74 11.96
CA LEU A 71 -13.12 16.34 12.83
C LEU A 71 -12.87 17.83 12.51
N GLY A 72 -13.63 18.41 11.56
CA GLY A 72 -13.46 19.81 11.13
C GLY A 72 -12.21 20.04 10.29
N LEU A 73 -11.60 18.96 9.77
CA LEU A 73 -10.41 19.04 8.92
C LEU A 73 -10.82 19.11 7.44
N ASP A 74 -10.13 19.98 6.73
CA ASP A 74 -10.22 20.04 5.28
C ASP A 74 -9.61 18.79 4.62
N THR A 75 -10.06 18.43 3.42
CA THR A 75 -9.72 17.17 2.75
C THR A 75 -8.20 17.05 2.53
N GLN A 76 -7.56 18.16 2.12
CA GLN A 76 -6.10 18.21 1.95
C GLN A 76 -5.37 17.94 3.27
N ARG A 77 -5.76 18.63 4.35
CA ARG A 77 -5.17 18.44 5.67
C ARG A 77 -5.40 17.02 6.21
N GLY A 78 -6.54 16.42 5.89
CA GLY A 78 -6.82 15.03 6.18
C GLY A 78 -5.83 14.08 5.50
N MET A 79 -5.54 14.28 4.22
CA MET A 79 -4.55 13.48 3.50
C MET A 79 -3.14 13.66 4.06
N ASP A 80 -2.75 14.91 4.36
CA ASP A 80 -1.45 15.23 4.99
C ASP A 80 -1.31 14.51 6.33
N LEU A 81 -2.35 14.53 7.17
CA LEU A 81 -2.37 13.84 8.46
C LEU A 81 -2.24 12.33 8.31
N LEU A 82 -2.93 11.71 7.34
CA LEU A 82 -2.81 10.28 7.08
C LEU A 82 -1.39 9.90 6.62
N CYS A 83 -0.77 10.71 5.77
CA CYS A 83 0.61 10.53 5.34
C CYS A 83 1.59 10.65 6.53
N LEU A 84 1.45 11.69 7.35
CA LEU A 84 2.30 11.89 8.53
C LEU A 84 2.14 10.74 9.54
N ALA A 85 0.90 10.30 9.81
CA ALA A 85 0.63 9.15 10.66
C ALA A 85 1.28 7.87 10.10
N GLY A 86 1.14 7.65 8.80
CA GLY A 86 1.77 6.53 8.09
C GLY A 86 3.30 6.56 8.18
N MET A 87 3.92 7.73 7.98
CA MET A 87 5.36 7.92 8.14
C MET A 87 5.84 7.60 9.55
N VAL A 88 5.14 8.08 10.58
CA VAL A 88 5.50 7.86 11.99
C VAL A 88 5.43 6.37 12.33
N ILE A 89 4.33 5.70 11.97
CA ILE A 89 4.17 4.26 12.22
C ILE A 89 5.25 3.47 11.46
N ALA A 90 5.48 3.78 10.19
CA ALA A 90 6.50 3.12 9.38
C ALA A 90 7.90 3.31 9.95
N PHE A 91 8.24 4.52 10.40
CA PHE A 91 9.50 4.82 11.07
C PHE A 91 9.69 3.98 12.34
N PHE A 92 8.66 3.88 13.19
CA PHE A 92 8.72 3.01 14.36
C PHE A 92 8.92 1.53 14.00
N CYS A 93 8.29 1.03 12.92
CA CYS A 93 8.50 -0.33 12.42
C CYS A 93 9.93 -0.57 11.88
N VAL A 94 10.56 0.46 11.29
CA VAL A 94 11.96 0.39 10.83
C VAL A 94 12.93 0.33 12.01
N VAL A 95 12.74 1.18 13.02
CA VAL A 95 13.63 1.30 14.18
C VAL A 95 13.43 0.15 15.16
N SER A 96 12.17 -0.20 15.47
CA SER A 96 11.83 -1.20 16.48
C SER A 96 11.36 -2.50 15.84
N ARG A 97 12.03 -3.60 16.19
CA ARG A 97 11.54 -4.94 15.83
C ARG A 97 10.19 -5.26 16.48
N THR A 98 9.92 -4.71 17.65
CA THR A 98 8.66 -4.97 18.39
C THR A 98 7.47 -4.32 17.71
N ALA A 99 7.66 -3.16 17.07
CA ALA A 99 6.61 -2.45 16.33
C ALA A 99 6.22 -3.14 15.01
N ARG A 100 7.00 -4.10 14.51
CA ARG A 100 6.64 -4.92 13.34
C ARG A 100 5.66 -6.02 13.73
N ASP A 101 4.44 -5.62 14.05
CA ASP A 101 3.34 -6.48 14.46
C ASP A 101 2.15 -6.36 13.49
N PHE A 102 1.19 -7.28 13.64
CA PHE A 102 -0.03 -7.31 12.85
C PHE A 102 -0.74 -5.94 12.84
N VAL A 103 -0.87 -5.29 14.01
CA VAL A 103 -1.62 -4.04 14.15
C VAL A 103 -0.97 -2.92 13.35
N SER A 104 0.35 -2.75 13.46
CA SER A 104 1.05 -1.68 12.73
C SER A 104 0.94 -1.85 11.22
N PHE A 105 1.06 -3.07 10.70
CA PHE A 105 0.88 -3.32 9.26
C PHE A 105 -0.58 -3.15 8.81
N THR A 106 -1.56 -3.51 9.64
CA THR A 106 -2.98 -3.23 9.34
C THR A 106 -3.24 -1.74 9.27
N LEU A 107 -2.69 -0.96 10.21
CA LEU A 107 -2.83 0.49 10.20
C LEU A 107 -2.17 1.10 8.96
N LEU A 108 -0.92 0.74 8.66
CA LEU A 108 -0.23 1.21 7.45
C LEU A 108 -1.01 0.91 6.17
N TRP A 109 -1.54 -0.31 6.07
CA TRP A 109 -2.35 -0.72 4.91
C TRP A 109 -3.66 0.07 4.81
N MET A 110 -4.38 0.26 5.92
CA MET A 110 -5.63 1.04 5.95
C MET A 110 -5.41 2.51 5.61
N LEU A 111 -4.32 3.11 6.11
CA LEU A 111 -3.94 4.49 5.80
C LEU A 111 -3.64 4.63 4.30
N TYR A 112 -2.86 3.71 3.74
CA TYR A 112 -2.52 3.75 2.31
C TYR A 112 -3.75 3.49 1.42
N LEU A 113 -4.60 2.53 1.79
CA LEU A 113 -5.84 2.24 1.07
C LEU A 113 -6.77 3.45 1.05
N SER A 114 -6.85 4.19 2.17
CA SER A 114 -7.65 5.41 2.23
C SER A 114 -7.13 6.49 1.28
N LEU A 115 -5.81 6.64 1.12
CA LEU A 115 -5.22 7.58 0.16
C LEU A 115 -5.47 7.10 -1.28
N TYR A 116 -5.27 5.82 -1.54
CA TYR A 116 -5.47 5.21 -2.86
C TYR A 116 -6.88 5.41 -3.42
N GLN A 117 -7.91 5.23 -2.59
CA GLN A 117 -9.31 5.43 -3.01
C GLN A 117 -9.62 6.87 -3.46
N VAL A 118 -8.88 7.85 -2.95
CA VAL A 118 -9.05 9.28 -3.30
C VAL A 118 -8.05 9.75 -4.35
N GLY A 119 -6.98 8.99 -4.55
CA GLY A 119 -5.85 9.38 -5.37
C GLY A 119 -6.06 9.33 -6.88
N GLN A 120 -7.27 8.97 -7.34
CA GLN A 120 -7.69 9.02 -8.74
C GLN A 120 -6.63 8.48 -9.71
N THR A 121 -6.41 9.15 -10.85
CA THR A 121 -5.49 8.72 -11.91
C THR A 121 -4.04 8.64 -11.48
N PHE A 122 -3.61 9.44 -10.50
CA PHE A 122 -2.21 9.49 -10.07
C PHE A 122 -1.82 8.38 -9.09
N LEU A 123 -2.78 7.75 -8.41
CA LEU A 123 -2.55 6.58 -7.55
C LEU A 123 -3.07 5.28 -8.14
N TRP A 124 -3.71 5.32 -9.31
CA TRP A 124 -4.19 4.12 -10.02
C TRP A 124 -3.09 3.46 -10.88
N PHE A 125 -1.85 3.48 -10.41
CA PHE A 125 -0.75 2.78 -11.07
C PHE A 125 -0.54 1.37 -10.51
N GLN A 126 0.08 0.52 -11.33
CA GLN A 126 0.32 -0.89 -10.99
C GLN A 126 1.16 -1.04 -9.70
N TRP A 127 2.06 -0.11 -9.43
CA TRP A 127 2.93 -0.14 -8.24
C TRP A 127 2.15 0.09 -6.94
N ASP A 128 1.14 0.96 -6.96
CA ASP A 128 0.26 1.22 -5.81
C ASP A 128 -0.63 0.02 -5.50
N ILE A 129 -1.17 -0.60 -6.54
CA ILE A 129 -1.94 -1.85 -6.44
C ILE A 129 -1.04 -2.95 -5.85
N LEU A 130 0.19 -3.09 -6.36
CA LEU A 130 1.17 -4.05 -5.84
C LEU A 130 1.50 -3.77 -4.37
N LEU A 131 1.64 -2.50 -3.96
CA LEU A 131 1.88 -2.13 -2.57
C LEU A 131 0.70 -2.49 -1.67
N LEU A 132 -0.54 -2.33 -2.14
CA LEU A 132 -1.74 -2.77 -1.43
C LEU A 132 -1.82 -4.30 -1.32
N GLU A 133 -1.53 -5.03 -2.39
CA GLU A 133 -1.54 -6.50 -2.41
C GLU A 133 -0.44 -7.08 -1.49
N THR A 134 0.80 -6.58 -1.61
CA THR A 134 1.92 -6.97 -0.75
C THR A 134 1.72 -6.54 0.70
N GLY A 135 1.14 -5.36 0.93
CA GLY A 135 0.77 -4.85 2.24
C GLY A 135 -0.24 -5.73 2.96
N PHE A 136 -1.28 -6.17 2.24
CA PHE A 136 -2.25 -7.12 2.78
C PHE A 136 -1.59 -8.45 3.17
N LEU A 137 -0.67 -8.96 2.34
CA LEU A 137 0.11 -10.16 2.70
C LEU A 137 1.03 -9.91 3.91
N ALA A 138 1.60 -8.70 4.04
CA ALA A 138 2.44 -8.33 5.18
C ALA A 138 1.67 -8.39 6.51
N ILE A 139 0.38 -8.03 6.52
CA ILE A 139 -0.51 -8.18 7.68
C ILE A 139 -0.56 -9.65 8.14
N ILE A 140 -0.76 -10.59 7.21
CA ILE A 140 -0.87 -12.03 7.53
C ILE A 140 0.49 -12.61 7.98
N ILE A 141 1.59 -12.10 7.41
CA ILE A 141 2.96 -12.54 7.73
C ILE A 141 3.41 -12.01 9.10
N ALA A 142 2.96 -10.80 9.47
CA ALA A 142 3.35 -10.14 10.70
C ALA A 142 2.92 -10.94 11.93
N PRO A 143 3.77 -11.01 12.97
CA PRO A 143 3.44 -11.74 14.17
C PRO A 143 2.27 -11.07 14.90
N PHE A 144 1.33 -11.89 15.38
CA PHE A 144 0.26 -11.46 16.28
C PHE A 144 0.85 -11.27 17.68
N ASN A 145 1.48 -10.12 17.92
CA ASN A 145 2.17 -9.84 19.18
C ASN A 145 1.58 -8.61 19.86
N LEU A 146 0.33 -8.74 20.34
CA LEU A 146 -0.33 -7.76 21.21
C LEU A 146 0.39 -7.56 22.56
N GLN A 147 1.47 -8.29 22.83
CA GLN A 147 2.26 -8.18 24.05
C GLN A 147 3.51 -7.35 23.78
N MET A 148 3.37 -6.03 23.95
CA MET A 148 4.46 -5.04 23.94
C MET A 148 5.61 -5.38 24.91
N LEU A 149 5.41 -6.33 25.84
CA LEU A 149 6.35 -6.72 26.90
C LEU A 149 6.65 -8.24 27.00
N GLY A 150 6.10 -9.08 26.13
CA GLY A 150 6.16 -10.55 26.27
C GLY A 150 7.17 -11.24 25.34
N LYS A 151 7.78 -12.35 25.81
CA LYS A 151 8.63 -13.23 24.99
C LYS A 151 7.89 -13.61 23.71
N ARG A 152 8.41 -13.17 22.54
CA ARG A 152 7.95 -13.63 21.22
C ARG A 152 7.90 -15.15 21.22
N ARG A 153 6.69 -15.73 21.13
CA ARG A 153 6.54 -17.16 20.89
C ARG A 153 6.97 -17.45 19.45
N SER A 154 8.26 -17.70 19.30
CA SER A 154 8.92 -18.13 18.07
C SER A 154 8.62 -19.60 17.77
N HIS A 155 7.34 -19.97 17.74
CA HIS A 155 6.95 -21.26 17.16
C HIS A 155 6.64 -21.00 15.70
N GLY A 156 7.42 -21.60 14.80
CA GLY A 156 7.21 -21.51 13.37
C GLY A 156 5.85 -22.10 13.05
N ASN A 157 4.86 -21.23 12.82
CA ASN A 157 3.51 -21.66 12.55
C ASN A 157 3.47 -22.29 11.14
N PRO A 158 2.70 -23.38 10.93
CA PRO A 158 2.57 -24.01 9.62
C PRO A 158 2.06 -23.03 8.53
N HIS A 159 1.36 -21.96 8.93
CA HIS A 159 0.92 -20.84 8.08
C HIS A 159 2.05 -20.06 7.39
N ASP A 160 3.29 -20.13 7.89
CA ASP A 160 4.42 -19.40 7.32
C ASP A 160 4.81 -19.89 5.93
N ARG A 161 4.59 -21.17 5.63
CA ARG A 161 4.89 -21.72 4.30
C ARG A 161 3.87 -21.25 3.25
N VAL A 162 2.60 -21.18 3.63
CA VAL A 162 1.51 -20.74 2.74
C VAL A 162 1.67 -19.26 2.41
N THR A 163 1.92 -18.42 3.40
CA THR A 163 2.11 -16.98 3.20
C THR A 163 3.33 -16.64 2.35
N LEU A 164 4.47 -17.31 2.57
CA LEU A 164 5.65 -17.14 1.71
C LEU A 164 5.42 -17.67 0.28
N TRP A 165 4.61 -18.71 0.12
CA TRP A 165 4.22 -19.19 -1.21
C TRP A 165 3.30 -18.19 -1.91
N LEU A 166 2.37 -17.55 -1.19
CA LEU A 166 1.54 -16.46 -1.73
C LEU A 166 2.38 -15.27 -2.20
N LEU A 167 3.45 -14.91 -1.49
CA LEU A 167 4.39 -13.88 -1.98
C LEU A 167 5.07 -14.30 -3.29
N ARG A 168 5.48 -15.57 -3.41
CA ARG A 168 6.07 -16.08 -4.66
C ARG A 168 5.05 -16.10 -5.80
N TRP A 169 3.81 -16.49 -5.50
CA TRP A 169 2.71 -16.44 -6.45
C TRP A 169 2.45 -15.01 -6.92
N LEU A 170 2.44 -14.03 -6.01
CA LEU A 170 2.27 -12.62 -6.35
C LEU A 170 3.36 -12.13 -7.30
N LEU A 171 4.63 -12.47 -7.02
CA LEU A 171 5.75 -12.14 -7.91
C LEU A 171 5.62 -12.81 -9.28
N PHE A 172 5.23 -14.08 -9.31
CA PHE A 172 4.96 -14.78 -10.57
C PHE A 172 3.84 -14.09 -11.36
N ARG A 173 2.71 -13.79 -10.71
CA ARG A 173 1.56 -13.11 -11.33
C ARG A 173 1.97 -11.75 -11.87
N LEU A 174 2.77 -10.97 -11.13
CA LEU A 174 3.25 -9.66 -11.57
C LEU A 174 4.05 -9.77 -12.88
N MET A 175 5.03 -10.67 -12.92
CA MET A 175 5.87 -10.88 -14.11
C MET A 175 5.07 -11.44 -15.28
N PHE A 176 4.18 -12.40 -15.00
CA PHE A 176 3.33 -13.00 -16.02
C PHE A 176 2.35 -11.99 -16.62
N ALA A 177 1.66 -11.22 -15.79
CA ALA A 177 0.70 -10.19 -16.23
C ALA A 177 1.39 -9.08 -17.04
N SER A 178 2.60 -8.66 -16.64
CA SER A 178 3.42 -7.72 -17.42
C SER A 178 3.69 -8.23 -18.85
N GLY A 179 3.98 -9.53 -18.99
CA GLY A 179 4.15 -10.17 -20.30
C GLY A 179 2.84 -10.25 -21.09
N VAL A 180 1.74 -10.64 -20.45
CA VAL A 180 0.42 -10.74 -21.11
C VAL A 180 -0.02 -9.39 -21.66
N VAL A 181 0.08 -8.30 -20.88
CA VAL A 181 -0.33 -6.95 -21.32
C VAL A 181 0.44 -6.51 -22.57
N LYS A 182 1.72 -6.86 -22.67
CA LYS A 182 2.56 -6.58 -23.84
C LYS A 182 2.08 -7.36 -25.07
N LEU A 183 1.70 -8.63 -24.92
CA LEU A 183 1.18 -9.42 -26.03
C LEU A 183 -0.24 -9.00 -26.45
N THR A 184 -1.08 -8.62 -25.49
CA THR A 184 -2.44 -8.10 -25.76
C THR A 184 -2.45 -6.70 -26.33
N SER A 185 -1.31 -5.99 -26.35
CA SER A 185 -1.18 -4.70 -27.04
C SER A 185 -1.25 -4.81 -28.56
N GLU A 186 -1.30 -6.03 -29.11
CA GLU A 186 -1.34 -6.35 -30.55
C GLU A 186 -0.19 -5.72 -31.35
N CYS A 187 0.86 -5.26 -30.68
CA CYS A 187 1.99 -4.65 -31.34
C CYS A 187 2.81 -5.73 -32.07
N PRO A 188 3.08 -5.57 -33.38
CA PRO A 188 3.86 -6.53 -34.15
C PRO A 188 5.27 -6.76 -33.61
N THR A 189 5.85 -5.78 -32.92
CA THR A 189 7.21 -5.86 -32.35
C THR A 189 7.27 -6.72 -31.09
N TRP A 190 6.22 -6.74 -30.26
CA TRP A 190 6.14 -7.62 -29.09
C TRP A 190 5.92 -9.07 -29.51
N TRP A 191 5.06 -9.29 -30.51
CA TRP A 191 4.86 -10.62 -31.11
C TRP A 191 6.07 -11.10 -31.92
N GLY A 192 6.76 -10.18 -32.60
CA GLY A 192 7.99 -10.45 -33.34
C GLY A 192 9.24 -10.56 -32.47
N LEU A 193 9.13 -10.44 -31.14
CA LEU A 193 10.24 -10.49 -30.17
C LEU A 193 11.38 -9.48 -30.40
N THR A 194 11.15 -8.46 -31.24
CA THR A 194 12.12 -7.40 -31.54
C THR A 194 11.93 -6.16 -30.65
N ALA A 195 10.82 -6.07 -29.90
CA ALA A 195 10.50 -4.88 -29.11
C ALA A 195 11.63 -4.39 -28.19
N LEU A 196 12.43 -5.28 -27.60
CA LEU A 196 13.53 -4.93 -26.69
C LEU A 196 14.65 -4.10 -27.35
N THR A 197 14.79 -4.12 -28.68
CA THR A 197 15.82 -3.34 -29.37
C THR A 197 15.55 -1.85 -29.30
N SER A 198 14.27 -1.44 -29.28
CA SER A 198 13.85 -0.04 -29.30
C SER A 198 13.06 0.38 -28.07
N HIS A 199 12.69 -0.56 -27.19
CA HIS A 199 11.91 -0.27 -25.99
C HIS A 199 12.60 0.69 -25.01
N PHE A 200 13.93 0.68 -24.94
CA PHE A 200 14.71 1.56 -24.06
C PHE A 200 15.15 2.87 -24.73
N GLU A 201 14.96 3.00 -26.05
CA GLU A 201 15.30 4.22 -26.79
C GLU A 201 14.25 5.33 -26.60
N SER A 202 13.08 4.97 -26.06
CA SER A 202 11.90 5.84 -25.91
C SER A 202 11.45 6.05 -24.46
N GLN A 203 12.26 5.62 -23.47
CA GLN A 203 11.97 5.84 -22.04
C GLN A 203 12.50 7.18 -21.53
#